data_AF-A0AAE4DK43-F1
#
_entry.id   AF-A0AAE4DK43-F1
#
_cell.length_a   1.000
_cell.length_b   1.000
_cell.length_c   1.000
_cell.angle_alpha   90.00
_cell.angle_beta   90.00
_cell.angle_gamma   90.00
#
_symmetry.space_group_name_H-M   'P 1'
#
loop_
_entity.id
_entity.type
_entity.pdbx_description
1 polymer ?
#
loop_
_entity_poly.entity_id
_entity_poly.type
_entity_poly.pdbx_seq_one_letter_code
_entity_poly.pdbx_strand_id
1 'polypeptide(L)'
;MSLLQEKTERWLEGTGIETETFSATVTDLLVDRKTFNVPAFRLRFHDKTLTFLPVYLYGQGTTGCVEVSGALSPAPLCRLFMRAGHYREWTCSRAGTEADAMRLFDEEAFFDIAGMLLP
;
A
#
# COMPACT_ATOMS: atom_id res chain seq x y z
N MET A 1 -4.12 8.54 -3.05
CA MET A 1 -3.17 8.33 -1.94
C MET A 1 -3.67 8.95 -0.64
N SER A 2 -4.05 10.23 -0.62
CA SER A 2 -4.53 10.94 0.59
C SER A 2 -5.58 10.18 1.40
N LEU A 3 -6.64 9.65 0.77
CA LEU A 3 -7.68 8.91 1.48
C LEU A 3 -7.17 7.61 2.15
N LEU A 4 -6.22 6.92 1.52
CA LEU A 4 -5.64 5.69 2.08
C LEU A 4 -4.78 6.02 3.31
N GLN A 5 -3.96 7.06 3.19
CA GLN A 5 -3.13 7.56 4.28
C GLN A 5 -4.00 8.05 5.44
N GLU A 6 -5.02 8.87 5.18
CA GLU A 6 -5.95 9.39 6.20
C GLU A 6 -6.68 8.26 6.95
N LYS A 7 -7.15 7.23 6.23
CA LYS A 7 -7.74 6.03 6.87
C LYS A 7 -6.74 5.34 7.79
N THR A 8 -5.51 5.18 7.32
CA THR A 8 -4.44 4.52 8.07
C THR A 8 -4.07 5.31 9.32
N GLU A 9 -3.91 6.63 9.20
CA GLU A 9 -3.63 7.53 10.33
C GLU A 9 -4.73 7.45 11.39
N ARG A 10 -6.00 7.42 10.98
CA ARG A 10 -7.14 7.24 11.89
C ARG A 10 -7.06 5.91 12.66
N TRP A 11 -6.70 4.82 12.01
CA TRP A 11 -6.54 3.51 12.67
C TRP A 11 -5.32 3.45 13.59
N LEU A 12 -4.32 4.30 13.37
CA LEU A 12 -3.09 4.35 14.16
C LEU A 12 -3.16 5.28 15.37
N GLU A 13 -4.26 6.03 15.55
CA GLU A 13 -4.41 6.94 16.69
C GLU A 13 -4.17 6.21 18.03
N GLY A 14 -3.23 6.73 18.82
CA GLY A 14 -2.88 6.17 20.14
C GLY A 14 -1.98 4.91 20.11
N THR A 15 -1.58 4.41 18.95
CA THR A 15 -0.70 3.22 18.84
C THR A 15 0.79 3.53 19.02
N GLY A 16 1.20 4.79 18.85
CA GLY A 16 2.61 5.21 18.84
C GLY A 16 3.35 4.88 17.53
N ILE A 17 2.66 4.34 16.53
CA ILE A 17 3.20 4.15 15.17
C ILE A 17 3.16 5.49 14.44
N GLU A 18 4.30 5.90 13.88
CA GLU A 18 4.41 7.15 13.13
C GLU A 18 4.15 6.93 11.64
N THR A 19 3.47 7.88 11.00
CA THR A 19 3.28 7.94 9.55
C THR A 19 4.17 9.02 8.95
N GLU A 20 4.89 8.70 7.88
CA GLU A 20 5.76 9.64 7.17
C GLU A 20 5.48 9.60 5.66
N THR A 21 5.22 10.75 5.06
CA THR A 21 5.09 10.91 3.61
C THR A 21 6.46 11.21 2.98
N PHE A 22 6.76 10.59 1.85
CA PHE A 22 8.00 10.82 1.10
C PHE A 22 7.76 10.76 -0.40
N SER A 23 8.74 11.26 -1.17
CA SER A 23 8.73 11.17 -2.63
C SER A 23 9.49 9.92 -3.07
N ALA A 24 8.81 8.96 -3.68
CA ALA A 24 9.42 7.75 -4.22
C ALA A 24 9.65 7.88 -5.72
N THR A 25 10.80 7.41 -6.19
CA THR A 25 11.08 7.31 -7.64
C THR A 25 10.58 5.96 -8.14
N VAL A 26 9.64 5.98 -9.08
CA VAL A 26 9.07 4.79 -9.73
C VAL A 26 9.46 4.79 -11.20
N THR A 27 9.74 3.60 -11.75
CA THR A 27 10.05 3.42 -13.17
C THR A 27 8.81 2.99 -13.93
N ASP A 28 8.45 3.73 -14.98
CA ASP A 28 7.44 3.31 -15.96
C ASP A 28 8.01 2.16 -16.80
N LEU A 29 7.50 0.94 -16.64
CA LEU A 29 8.01 -0.22 -17.38
C LEU A 29 7.46 -0.33 -18.81
N LEU A 30 6.43 0.44 -19.16
CA LEU A 30 5.76 0.36 -20.46
C LEU A 30 6.17 1.47 -21.43
N VAL A 31 6.57 2.64 -20.94
CA VAL A 31 6.95 3.79 -21.78
C VAL A 31 8.37 4.24 -21.45
N ASP A 32 9.31 3.93 -22.35
CA ASP A 32 10.71 4.39 -22.34
C ASP A 32 11.53 4.14 -21.04
N ARG A 33 11.04 3.33 -20.09
CA ARG A 33 11.70 3.14 -18.78
C ARG A 33 11.94 4.44 -18.02
N LYS A 34 11.09 5.45 -18.24
CA LYS A 34 11.23 6.75 -17.60
C LYS A 34 10.96 6.63 -16.10
N THR A 35 11.76 7.32 -15.31
CA THR A 35 11.54 7.45 -13.87
C THR A 35 10.78 8.71 -13.57
N PHE A 36 9.86 8.64 -12.63
CA PHE A 36 9.10 9.79 -12.15
C PHE A 36 8.87 9.67 -10.64
N ASN A 37 8.67 10.82 -10.01
CA ASN A 37 8.50 10.90 -8.57
C ASN A 37 7.01 10.89 -8.21
N VAL A 38 6.66 10.07 -7.23
CA VAL A 38 5.29 9.93 -6.73
C VAL A 38 5.24 9.98 -5.21
N PRO A 39 4.18 10.56 -4.64
CA PRO A 39 4.00 10.56 -3.19
C PRO A 39 3.72 9.14 -2.70
N ALA A 40 4.54 8.71 -1.75
CA ALA A 40 4.40 7.46 -1.01
C ALA A 40 4.33 7.79 0.49
N PHE A 41 3.93 6.82 1.31
CA PHE A 41 4.02 6.97 2.75
C PHE A 41 4.51 5.69 3.39
N ARG A 42 5.09 5.79 4.58
CA ARG A 42 5.55 4.65 5.36
C ARG A 42 5.10 4.78 6.81
N LEU A 43 4.92 3.64 7.44
CA LEU A 43 4.67 3.50 8.86
C LEU A 43 5.95 3.08 9.55
N ARG A 44 6.24 3.68 10.70
CA ARG A 44 7.45 3.41 11.46
C ARG A 44 7.12 3.09 12.91
N PHE A 45 7.63 1.97 13.38
CA PHE A 45 7.59 1.57 14.79
C PHE A 45 8.98 1.05 15.18
N HIS A 46 9.68 1.80 16.03
CA HIS A 46 11.10 1.57 16.33
C HIS A 46 11.96 1.48 15.04
N ASP A 47 12.58 0.33 14.79
CA ASP A 47 13.42 -0.01 13.64
C ASP A 47 12.63 -0.69 12.50
N LYS A 48 11.37 -1.03 12.73
CA LYS A 48 10.50 -1.67 11.75
C LYS A 48 9.77 -0.62 10.92
N THR A 49 9.73 -0.86 9.61
CA THR A 49 9.07 0.04 8.65
C THR A 49 8.22 -0.74 7.67
N LEU A 50 7.02 -0.22 7.40
CA LEU A 50 6.09 -0.70 6.38
C LEU A 50 5.85 0.41 5.37
N THR A 51 6.12 0.15 4.10
CA THR A 51 6.08 1.15 3.02
C THR A 51 4.89 0.91 2.12
N PHE A 52 4.15 1.98 1.83
CA PHE A 52 3.02 2.02 0.89
C PHE A 52 3.47 2.78 -0.37
N LEU A 53 3.86 2.04 -1.39
CA LEU A 53 4.41 2.57 -2.63
C LEU A 53 3.36 2.48 -3.75
N PRO A 54 2.88 3.60 -4.33
CA PRO A 54 2.03 3.51 -5.51
C PRO A 54 2.76 2.83 -6.66
N VAL A 55 2.08 1.88 -7.29
CA VAL A 55 2.54 1.20 -8.49
C VAL A 55 1.54 1.44 -9.62
N TYR A 56 2.06 1.73 -10.80
CA TYR A 56 1.23 1.99 -11.98
C TYR A 56 0.93 0.67 -12.66
N LEU A 57 -0.33 0.24 -12.56
CA LEU A 57 -0.82 -0.93 -13.27
C LEU A 57 -1.69 -0.48 -14.44
N TYR A 58 -1.48 -1.11 -15.58
CA TYR A 58 -2.24 -0.89 -16.81
C TYR A 58 -3.38 -1.91 -16.96
N GLY A 59 -3.89 -2.42 -15.83
CA GLY A 59 -4.96 -3.41 -15.79
C GLY A 59 -6.34 -2.78 -16.02
N GLN A 60 -7.19 -3.44 -16.81
CA GLN A 60 -8.54 -2.94 -17.05
C GLN A 60 -9.33 -2.78 -15.74
N GLY A 61 -9.96 -1.62 -15.59
CA GLY A 61 -10.80 -1.31 -14.44
C GLY A 61 -10.04 -1.03 -13.13
N THR A 62 -8.71 -0.92 -13.14
CA THR A 62 -7.93 -0.48 -11.96
C THR A 62 -7.67 1.03 -12.05
N THR A 63 -8.05 1.78 -11.03
CA THR A 63 -7.84 3.23 -10.95
C THR A 63 -6.72 3.62 -9.97
N GLY A 64 -6.29 2.68 -9.12
CA GLY A 64 -5.14 2.85 -8.25
C GLY A 64 -4.60 1.53 -7.77
N CYS A 65 -3.28 1.44 -7.63
CA CYS A 65 -2.62 0.31 -7.00
C CYS A 65 -1.49 0.79 -6.08
N VAL A 66 -1.39 0.18 -4.91
CA VAL A 66 -0.34 0.46 -3.92
C VAL A 66 0.26 -0.86 -3.49
N GLU A 67 1.57 -0.97 -3.61
CA GLU A 67 2.33 -2.09 -3.11
C GLU A 67 2.72 -1.82 -1.66
N VAL A 68 2.51 -2.81 -0.79
CA VAL A 68 2.86 -2.74 0.63
C VAL A 68 4.02 -3.67 0.90
N SER A 69 5.13 -3.14 1.39
CA SER A 69 6.37 -3.89 1.65
C SER A 69 7.00 -3.54 2.99
N GLY A 70 7.61 -4.54 3.62
CA GLY A 70 8.41 -4.31 4.83
C GLY A 70 9.86 -3.98 4.48
N ALA A 71 10.55 -3.21 5.32
CA ALA A 71 11.95 -2.82 5.09
C ALA A 71 12.93 -4.00 4.90
N LEU A 72 12.63 -5.16 5.48
CA LEU A 72 13.50 -6.35 5.42
C LEU A 72 13.06 -7.37 4.36
N SER A 73 11.99 -7.09 3.60
CA SER A 73 11.44 -8.04 2.62
C SER A 73 11.72 -7.59 1.19
N PRO A 74 12.41 -8.40 0.36
CA PRO A 74 12.58 -8.11 -1.06
C PRO A 74 11.28 -8.27 -1.86
N ALA A 75 10.29 -8.96 -1.29
CA ALA A 75 8.98 -9.18 -1.90
C ALA A 75 7.90 -8.32 -1.23
N PRO A 76 6.91 -7.84 -1.99
CA PRO A 76 5.74 -7.19 -1.39
C PRO A 76 4.97 -8.17 -0.51
N LEU A 77 4.32 -7.65 0.53
CA LEU A 77 3.46 -8.41 1.42
C LEU A 77 2.07 -8.56 0.82
N CYS A 78 1.56 -7.46 0.28
CA CYS A 78 0.28 -7.39 -0.41
C CYS A 78 0.25 -6.23 -1.38
N ARG A 79 -0.77 -6.23 -2.24
CA ARG A 79 -1.12 -5.09 -3.08
C ARG A 79 -2.53 -4.63 -2.75
N LEU A 80 -2.69 -3.32 -2.66
CA LEU A 80 -3.97 -2.66 -2.51
C LEU A 80 -4.44 -2.20 -3.89
N PHE A 81 -5.72 -2.39 -4.18
CA PHE A 81 -6.33 -2.02 -5.44
C PHE A 81 -7.55 -1.14 -5.20
N MET A 82 -7.68 -0.11 -6.02
CA MET A 82 -8.91 0.63 -6.22
C MET A 82 -9.40 0.34 -7.64
N ARG A 83 -10.68 -0.05 -7.77
CA ARG A 83 -11.28 -0.41 -9.07
C ARG A 83 -12.34 0.60 -9.48
N ALA A 84 -12.50 0.81 -10.79
CA ALA A 84 -13.58 1.61 -11.35
C ALA A 84 -14.92 0.88 -11.16
N GLY A 85 -15.95 1.60 -10.69
CA GLY A 85 -17.32 1.10 -10.57
C GLY A 85 -17.69 0.47 -9.22
N HIS A 86 -16.71 0.01 -8.43
CA HIS A 86 -16.90 -0.22 -7.01
C HIS A 86 -16.59 1.08 -6.26
N TYR A 87 -17.23 1.31 -5.11
CA TYR A 87 -17.00 2.49 -4.26
C TYR A 87 -15.50 2.73 -4.02
N ARG A 88 -15.11 3.92 -3.54
CA ARG A 88 -13.71 4.38 -3.25
C ARG A 88 -12.93 3.51 -2.24
N GLU A 89 -13.37 2.29 -2.02
CA GLU A 89 -12.83 1.29 -1.14
C GLU A 89 -11.59 0.65 -1.75
N TRP A 90 -10.60 0.48 -0.90
CA TRP A 90 -9.41 -0.29 -1.23
C TRP A 90 -9.69 -1.75 -0.95
N THR A 91 -9.23 -2.62 -1.82
CA THR A 91 -9.18 -4.07 -1.59
C THR A 91 -7.73 -4.50 -1.49
N CYS A 92 -7.42 -5.55 -0.75
CA CYS A 92 -6.06 -6.10 -0.68
C CYS A 92 -6.02 -7.52 -1.23
N SER A 93 -4.92 -7.84 -1.92
CA SER A 93 -4.55 -9.22 -2.27
C SER A 93 -3.16 -9.50 -1.73
N ARG A 94 -2.97 -10.68 -1.14
CA ARG A 94 -1.62 -11.11 -0.73
C ARG A 94 -0.73 -11.29 -1.95
N ALA A 95 0.56 -11.02 -1.78
CA ALA A 95 1.54 -11.27 -2.82
C ALA A 95 1.63 -12.78 -3.10
N GLY A 96 1.50 -13.17 -4.36
CA GLY A 96 1.58 -14.57 -4.80
C GLY A 96 0.25 -15.34 -4.85
N THR A 97 -0.87 -14.73 -4.47
CA THR A 97 -2.22 -15.30 -4.65
C THR A 97 -2.94 -14.68 -5.85
N GLU A 98 -3.74 -15.48 -6.56
CA GLU A 98 -4.57 -15.02 -7.68
C GLU A 98 -5.54 -13.92 -7.26
N ALA A 99 -5.95 -13.08 -8.21
CA ALA A 99 -6.80 -11.91 -8.00
C ALA A 99 -8.18 -12.23 -7.35
N ASP A 100 -8.60 -13.50 -7.35
CA ASP A 100 -9.89 -13.94 -6.79
C ASP A 100 -9.94 -13.95 -5.25
N ALA A 101 -8.79 -13.87 -4.56
CA ALA A 101 -8.73 -13.76 -3.10
C ALA A 101 -8.67 -12.31 -2.60
N MET A 102 -9.31 -11.37 -3.31
CA MET A 102 -9.40 -9.98 -2.87
C MET A 102 -10.33 -9.84 -1.66
N ARG A 103 -9.80 -9.31 -0.56
CA ARG A 103 -10.60 -8.89 0.62
C ARG A 103 -10.70 -7.38 0.69
N LEU A 104 -11.72 -6.87 1.37
CA LEU A 104 -11.81 -5.44 1.70
C LEU A 104 -10.60 -5.01 2.54
N PHE A 105 -10.06 -3.82 2.27
CA PHE A 105 -9.03 -3.20 3.10
C PHE A 105 -9.70 -2.27 4.14
N ASP A 106 -10.11 -2.90 5.24
CA ASP A 106 -10.60 -2.30 6.46
C ASP A 106 -9.52 -2.31 7.56
N GLU A 107 -9.91 -1.94 8.78
CA GLU A 107 -9.02 -1.84 9.94
C GLU A 107 -8.42 -3.20 10.33
N GLU A 108 -9.23 -4.26 10.29
CA GLU A 108 -8.77 -5.62 10.58
C GLU A 108 -7.75 -6.07 9.54
N ALA A 109 -8.02 -5.86 8.25
CA ALA A 109 -7.07 -6.13 7.18
C ALA A 109 -5.78 -5.34 7.31
N PHE A 110 -5.89 -4.08 7.74
CA PHE A 110 -4.73 -3.26 8.00
C PHE A 110 -3.85 -3.86 9.09
N PHE A 111 -4.41 -4.21 10.25
CA PHE A 111 -3.63 -4.77 11.36
C PHE A 111 -3.09 -6.19 11.07
N ASP A 112 -3.78 -6.99 10.27
CA ASP A 112 -3.26 -8.27 9.76
C ASP A 112 -1.97 -8.09 8.95
N ILE A 113 -1.90 -7.01 8.14
CA ILE A 113 -0.72 -6.67 7.33
C ILE A 113 0.34 -5.99 8.19
N ALA A 114 -0.07 -5.06 9.07
CA ALA A 114 0.81 -4.32 9.96
C ALA A 114 1.32 -5.16 11.15
N GLY A 115 0.83 -6.39 11.34
CA GLY A 115 1.27 -7.29 12.41
C GLY A 115 2.78 -7.52 12.46
N MET A 116 3.50 -7.34 11.35
CA MET A 116 4.96 -7.37 11.37
C MET A 116 5.60 -6.20 12.14
N LEU A 117 4.96 -5.03 12.16
CA LEU A 117 5.39 -3.84 12.89
C LEU A 117 5.15 -3.98 14.39
N LEU A 118 4.06 -4.66 14.75
CA LEU A 118 3.65 -4.83 16.14
C LEU A 118 4.52 -5.89 16.85
N PRO A 119 4.68 -5.80 18.19
CA PRO A 119 5.31 -6.83 19.01
C PRO A 119 4.47 -8.11 19.10
#